data_AF-A0A0C2J9F7-F1
#
_entry.id   AF-A0A0C2J9F7-F1
#
_cell.length_a   1.000
_cell.length_b   1.000
_cell.length_c   1.000
_cell.angle_alpha   90.00
_cell.angle_beta   90.00
_cell.angle_gamma   90.00
#
_symmetry.space_group_name_H-M   'P 1'
#
loop_
_entity.id
_entity.type
_entity.pdbx_description
1 polymer ?
#
loop_
_entity_poly.entity_id
_entity_poly.type
_entity_poly.pdbx_seq_one_letter_code
_entity_poly.pdbx_strand_id
1 'polypeptide(L)'
;MASRPRKKRPVPVTASPATEDSNDMWPVAKDAAVAVKLVLVSDWRHFVRCFVYVPTGIFAILAACYGVDRLLALGGVSFPASVACLVLLFLSLLLADVLLGHHRTKALVQAINVPGGWSLRWLNLFFTPSFVMLPLSPPISATEVGKMVAVFVVGFLVMMVATAYMTRWIQLLTSPPRKSIDQQTEGARRDVLPGDGGIDDRRDDDEELAPLRTDFGGDRPSTDRTDGMPPLPPQSHAAAYITIRGQNLDDPLSSFSDVPAASSRMQMHLLRQSAAVLMARSSRRPQSAATSGTSSPTPPARADRWAAWLGKHADTLLCAGMGLFVGAPIYYATGYAMPLQLAVNVLMFFGAMSLPAAWRQILHPVLVSAFSTFLLIWLLGRVRGDGLVETLHQYRPGNTYLQVWSAATGSRKPGAGDVLASALDASIVSLALPMYQYRHELKHHFWAIVVPNILLSVASLFAYPVVCYRIGISAQRSLAFTSRSLTLALATPAVRNLGGDVNTVAAVAILSGVLGVLIGRKVLACLRIPEDDYVTRGVTFGANASALGTALLLRVDPRAAAISSLAMGLFGAITVAFSSVPPMVHIIRSLVGLE
;
A
#
# COMPACT_ATOMS: atom_id res chain seq x y z
N MET A 1 -73.21 -13.98 -42.05
CA MET A 1 -73.94 -12.77 -41.64
C MET A 1 -73.16 -12.10 -40.51
N ALA A 2 -72.58 -10.94 -40.79
CA ALA A 2 -71.73 -10.19 -39.87
C ALA A 2 -72.55 -9.58 -38.72
N SER A 3 -72.03 -9.59 -37.49
CA SER A 3 -72.55 -8.72 -36.42
C SER A 3 -71.41 -8.04 -35.66
N ARG A 4 -71.42 -6.72 -35.77
CA ARG A 4 -70.53 -5.73 -35.15
C ARG A 4 -70.74 -5.63 -33.64
N PRO A 5 -69.73 -5.19 -32.87
CA PRO A 5 -69.82 -5.03 -31.41
C PRO A 5 -70.59 -3.76 -31.01
N ARG A 6 -71.33 -3.85 -29.90
CA ARG A 6 -72.19 -2.79 -29.35
C ARG A 6 -71.43 -1.98 -28.28
N LYS A 7 -71.36 -0.65 -28.48
CA LYS A 7 -70.93 0.40 -27.54
C LYS A 7 -71.51 0.24 -26.12
N LYS A 8 -70.70 0.52 -25.08
CA LYS A 8 -71.16 1.14 -23.82
C LYS A 8 -70.22 2.27 -23.40
N ARG A 9 -70.84 3.34 -22.91
CA ARG A 9 -70.34 4.71 -22.64
C ARG A 9 -69.43 4.80 -21.40
N PRO A 10 -68.64 5.90 -21.27
CA PRO A 10 -67.72 6.11 -20.16
C PRO A 10 -68.44 6.68 -18.91
N VAL A 11 -67.91 6.37 -17.73
CA VAL A 11 -68.32 6.92 -16.42
C VAL A 11 -67.06 7.48 -15.74
N PRO A 12 -67.13 8.63 -15.05
CA PRO A 12 -66.09 9.65 -15.10
C PRO A 12 -64.97 9.47 -14.06
N VAL A 13 -63.83 10.06 -14.42
CA VAL A 13 -62.65 10.29 -13.59
C VAL A 13 -63.04 11.13 -12.38
N THR A 14 -63.09 10.52 -11.21
CA THR A 14 -62.99 11.25 -9.94
C THR A 14 -61.53 11.58 -9.70
N ALA A 15 -61.17 12.82 -9.98
CA ALA A 15 -59.97 13.44 -9.47
C ALA A 15 -60.04 13.44 -7.93
N SER A 16 -59.01 12.91 -7.28
CA SER A 16 -58.69 13.14 -5.88
C SER A 16 -57.23 13.58 -5.83
N PRO A 17 -56.91 14.55 -4.96
CA PRO A 17 -56.07 15.69 -5.32
C PRO A 17 -54.59 15.33 -5.30
N ALA A 18 -53.86 15.98 -6.20
CA ALA A 18 -52.44 16.21 -6.01
C ALA A 18 -52.24 16.97 -4.68
N THR A 19 -51.88 16.24 -3.62
CA THR A 19 -51.00 16.76 -2.58
C THR A 19 -49.60 16.55 -3.17
N GLU A 20 -48.99 17.54 -3.82
CA GLU A 20 -48.37 18.67 -3.13
C GLU A 20 -47.64 18.25 -1.84
N ASP A 21 -46.91 17.12 -1.89
CA ASP A 21 -45.88 16.83 -0.90
C ASP A 21 -44.70 17.76 -1.18
N SER A 22 -44.75 18.80 -0.37
CA SER A 22 -43.73 19.78 -0.08
C SER A 22 -42.34 19.19 0.05
N ASN A 23 -41.41 20.13 -0.11
CA ASN A 23 -39.98 20.09 0.08
C ASN A 23 -39.59 19.66 1.53
N ASP A 24 -40.03 18.49 1.98
CA ASP A 24 -39.81 18.01 3.33
C ASP A 24 -38.38 17.44 3.44
N MET A 25 -37.45 18.27 3.92
CA MET A 25 -36.09 17.85 4.31
C MET A 25 -36.09 16.85 5.48
N TRP A 26 -37.22 16.73 6.20
CA TRP A 26 -37.39 15.92 7.41
C TRP A 26 -37.38 14.39 7.23
N PRO A 27 -38.06 13.79 6.22
CA PRO A 27 -37.94 12.36 5.92
C PRO A 27 -36.51 11.96 5.48
N VAL A 28 -35.82 12.81 4.72
CA VAL A 28 -34.43 12.55 4.29
C VAL A 28 -33.46 12.57 5.49
N ALA A 29 -33.64 13.52 6.42
CA ALA A 29 -32.85 13.59 7.64
C ALA A 29 -33.09 12.39 8.58
N LYS A 30 -34.33 11.90 8.66
CA LYS A 30 -34.67 10.69 9.43
C LYS A 30 -34.07 9.43 8.81
N ASP A 31 -34.16 9.28 7.49
CA ASP A 31 -33.56 8.16 6.77
C ASP A 31 -32.03 8.17 6.90
N ALA A 32 -31.39 9.35 6.86
CA ALA A 32 -29.96 9.51 7.09
C ALA A 32 -29.55 9.17 8.53
N ALA A 33 -30.33 9.60 9.53
CA ALA A 33 -30.06 9.29 10.94
C ALA A 33 -30.20 7.79 11.25
N VAL A 34 -31.20 7.13 10.63
CA VAL A 34 -31.37 5.67 10.72
C VAL A 34 -30.23 4.94 10.02
N ALA A 35 -29.79 5.40 8.84
CA ALA A 35 -28.63 4.84 8.14
C ALA A 35 -27.33 4.99 8.96
N VAL A 36 -27.07 6.16 9.56
CA VAL A 36 -25.91 6.40 10.43
C VAL A 36 -25.96 5.49 11.66
N LYS A 37 -27.12 5.33 12.29
CA LYS A 37 -27.30 4.42 13.43
C LYS A 37 -27.07 2.96 13.05
N LEU A 38 -27.56 2.53 11.87
CA LEU A 38 -27.34 1.18 11.35
C LEU A 38 -25.85 0.90 11.08
N VAL A 39 -25.14 1.84 10.47
CA VAL A 39 -23.69 1.72 10.21
C VAL A 39 -22.90 1.67 11.53
N LEU A 40 -23.21 2.55 12.49
CA LEU A 40 -22.53 2.60 13.79
C LEU A 40 -22.74 1.32 14.63
N VAL A 41 -23.96 0.75 14.61
CA VAL A 41 -24.28 -0.45 15.38
C VAL A 41 -23.77 -1.72 14.69
N SER A 42 -23.82 -1.78 13.35
CA SER A 42 -23.34 -2.94 12.58
C SER A 42 -21.81 -3.09 12.67
N ASP A 43 -21.06 -1.99 12.73
CA ASP A 43 -19.59 -1.99 12.63
C ASP A 43 -18.85 -1.56 13.91
N TRP A 44 -19.48 -1.63 15.09
CA TRP A 44 -18.84 -1.22 16.35
C TRP A 44 -17.49 -1.91 16.63
N ARG A 45 -17.39 -3.23 16.36
CA ARG A 45 -16.12 -3.97 16.53
C ARG A 45 -15.01 -3.47 15.60
N HIS A 46 -15.39 -3.05 14.40
CA HIS A 46 -14.49 -2.46 13.42
C HIS A 46 -14.08 -1.05 13.86
N PHE A 47 -15.01 -0.25 14.36
CA PHE A 47 -14.75 1.07 14.94
C PHE A 47 -13.75 0.99 16.11
N VAL A 48 -13.94 0.06 17.06
CA VAL A 48 -12.98 -0.17 18.15
C VAL A 48 -11.60 -0.57 17.61
N ARG A 49 -11.55 -1.40 16.55
CA ARG A 49 -10.28 -1.77 15.91
C ARG A 49 -9.55 -0.56 15.32
N CYS A 50 -10.26 0.32 14.62
CA CYS A 50 -9.68 1.48 13.96
C CYS A 50 -9.35 2.64 14.90
N PHE A 51 -10.16 2.88 15.95
CA PHE A 51 -9.99 4.04 16.83
C PHE A 51 -9.28 3.73 18.15
N VAL A 52 -9.20 2.46 18.54
CA VAL A 52 -8.47 2.05 19.75
C VAL A 52 -7.23 1.25 19.37
N TYR A 53 -7.40 0.07 18.79
CA TYR A 53 -6.28 -0.86 18.58
C TYR A 53 -5.21 -0.31 17.63
N VAL A 54 -5.62 0.34 16.52
CA VAL A 54 -4.67 0.92 15.56
C VAL A 54 -3.86 2.05 16.21
N PRO A 55 -4.44 3.12 16.79
CA PRO A 55 -3.67 4.16 17.47
C PRO A 55 -2.77 3.62 18.60
N THR A 56 -3.27 2.70 19.43
CA THR A 56 -2.43 2.11 20.50
C THR A 56 -1.26 1.31 19.95
N GLY A 57 -1.48 0.58 18.87
CA GLY A 57 -0.45 -0.21 18.22
C GLY A 57 0.60 0.65 17.51
N ILE A 58 0.17 1.70 16.80
CA ILE A 58 1.08 2.68 16.20
C ILE A 58 1.88 3.39 17.28
N PHE A 59 1.24 3.81 18.38
CA PHE A 59 1.94 4.39 19.53
C PHE A 59 2.99 3.44 20.10
N ALA A 60 2.68 2.15 20.28
CA ALA A 60 3.62 1.15 20.75
C ALA A 60 4.81 0.96 19.78
N ILE A 61 4.57 0.95 18.47
CA ILE A 61 5.64 0.88 17.46
C ILE A 61 6.54 2.12 17.54
N LEU A 62 5.96 3.32 17.63
CA LEU A 62 6.72 4.56 17.76
C LEU A 62 7.50 4.60 19.08
N ALA A 63 6.92 4.12 20.18
CA ALA A 63 7.62 4.02 21.47
C ALA A 63 8.83 3.09 21.39
N ALA A 64 8.71 1.97 20.67
CA ALA A 64 9.84 1.09 20.38
C ALA A 64 10.91 1.81 19.53
N CYS A 65 10.51 2.56 18.49
CA CYS A 65 11.44 3.38 17.72
C CYS A 65 12.14 4.43 18.57
N TYR A 66 11.43 5.11 19.47
CA TYR A 66 12.04 6.07 20.38
C TYR A 66 13.04 5.40 21.33
N GLY A 67 12.71 4.23 21.89
CA GLY A 67 13.64 3.46 22.70
C GLY A 67 14.93 3.10 21.94
N VAL A 68 14.79 2.64 20.69
CA VAL A 68 15.93 2.31 19.83
C VAL A 68 16.73 3.56 19.45
N ASP A 69 16.08 4.69 19.15
CA ASP A 69 16.74 5.97 18.87
C ASP A 69 17.61 6.42 20.05
N ARG A 70 17.11 6.31 21.28
CA ARG A 70 17.88 6.60 22.49
C ARG A 70 19.07 5.66 22.66
N LEU A 71 18.91 4.37 22.38
CA LEU A 71 20.01 3.41 22.43
C LEU A 71 21.09 3.71 21.37
N LEU A 72 20.70 4.06 20.15
CA LEU A 72 21.62 4.43 19.07
C LEU A 72 22.37 5.73 19.39
N ALA A 73 21.68 6.71 19.98
CA ALA A 73 22.26 7.97 20.42
C ALA A 73 23.33 7.76 21.52
N LEU A 74 23.09 6.85 22.47
CA LEU A 74 24.10 6.48 23.48
C LEU A 74 25.37 5.86 22.86
N GLY A 75 25.22 5.13 21.75
CA GLY A 75 26.34 4.55 21.01
C GLY A 75 27.04 5.53 20.05
N GLY A 76 26.57 6.78 19.92
CA GLY A 76 27.10 7.75 18.96
C GLY A 76 26.86 7.37 17.49
N VAL A 77 25.94 6.45 17.21
CA VAL A 77 25.68 5.93 15.86
C VAL A 77 24.52 6.70 15.22
N SER A 78 24.77 7.41 14.13
CA SER A 78 23.74 8.11 13.34
C SER A 78 23.01 7.13 12.40
N PHE A 79 22.09 6.33 12.95
CA PHE A 79 21.28 5.37 12.18
C PHE A 79 19.78 5.56 12.43
N PRO A 80 18.92 5.48 11.40
CA PRO A 80 17.47 5.66 11.59
C PRO A 80 16.85 4.56 12.45
N ALA A 81 16.21 4.97 13.54
CA ALA A 81 15.60 4.04 14.49
C ALA A 81 14.48 3.19 13.87
N SER A 82 13.69 3.72 12.93
CA SER A 82 12.62 2.95 12.27
C SER A 82 13.15 1.79 11.42
N VAL A 83 14.29 1.97 10.74
CA VAL A 83 14.93 0.88 9.98
C VAL A 83 15.59 -0.14 10.92
N ALA A 84 16.18 0.31 12.02
CA ALA A 84 16.71 -0.60 13.04
C ALA A 84 15.59 -1.44 13.66
N CYS A 85 14.46 -0.81 14.01
CA CYS A 85 13.28 -1.49 14.50
C CYS A 85 12.68 -2.47 13.50
N LEU A 86 12.69 -2.17 12.19
CA LEU A 86 12.29 -3.14 11.15
C LEU A 86 13.13 -4.42 11.26
N VAL A 87 14.46 -4.30 11.32
CA VAL A 87 15.37 -5.46 11.38
C VAL A 87 15.21 -6.18 12.72
N LEU A 88 15.18 -5.46 13.83
CA LEU A 88 15.00 -6.02 15.17
C LEU A 88 13.66 -6.75 15.29
N LEU A 89 12.58 -6.18 14.76
CA LEU A 89 11.27 -6.82 14.75
C LEU A 89 11.31 -8.10 13.92
N PHE A 90 11.87 -8.07 12.71
CA PHE A 90 12.03 -9.26 11.87
C PHE A 90 12.82 -10.36 12.58
N LEU A 91 13.99 -10.04 13.16
CA LEU A 91 14.82 -11.00 13.89
C LEU A 91 14.12 -11.53 15.15
N SER A 92 13.41 -10.68 15.89
CA SER A 92 12.65 -11.08 17.08
C SER A 92 11.52 -12.06 16.73
N LEU A 93 10.86 -11.88 15.58
CA LEU A 93 9.84 -12.80 15.10
C LEU A 93 10.46 -14.15 14.67
N LEU A 94 11.63 -14.14 14.02
CA LEU A 94 12.36 -15.38 13.73
C LEU A 94 12.74 -16.13 15.00
N LEU A 95 13.26 -15.41 15.99
CA LEU A 95 13.63 -15.99 17.29
C LEU A 95 12.40 -16.52 18.03
N ALA A 96 11.28 -15.80 17.99
CA ALA A 96 10.02 -16.23 18.56
C ALA A 96 9.48 -17.53 17.91
N ASP A 97 9.57 -17.68 16.57
CA ASP A 97 9.19 -18.91 15.86
C ASP A 97 9.98 -20.12 16.38
N VAL A 98 11.27 -19.93 16.70
CA VAL A 98 12.15 -20.96 17.25
C VAL A 98 11.90 -21.23 18.74
N LEU A 99 11.73 -20.20 19.57
CA LEU A 99 11.63 -20.33 21.04
C LEU A 99 10.22 -20.63 21.55
N LEU A 100 9.19 -19.98 20.98
CA LEU A 100 7.81 -20.03 21.48
C LEU A 100 6.92 -20.99 20.68
N GLY A 101 7.42 -21.49 19.55
CA GLY A 101 6.70 -22.34 18.62
C GLY A 101 5.72 -21.59 17.73
N HIS A 102 5.42 -22.19 16.57
CA HIS A 102 4.71 -21.54 15.46
C HIS A 102 3.35 -20.94 15.84
N HIS A 103 2.60 -21.62 16.72
CA HIS A 103 1.26 -21.18 17.11
C HIS A 103 1.26 -19.85 17.89
N ARG A 104 2.17 -19.69 18.87
CA ARG A 104 2.25 -18.45 19.67
C ARG A 104 2.77 -17.30 18.84
N THR A 105 3.75 -17.56 17.97
CA THR A 105 4.29 -16.55 17.07
C THR A 105 3.24 -16.08 16.06
N LYS A 106 2.38 -16.99 15.57
CA LYS A 106 1.24 -16.61 14.72
C LYS A 106 0.27 -15.66 15.42
N ALA A 107 -0.02 -15.88 16.71
CA ALA A 107 -0.86 -14.96 17.49
C ALA A 107 -0.20 -13.59 17.69
N LEU A 108 1.11 -13.55 17.97
CA LEU A 108 1.88 -12.31 18.07
C LEU A 108 1.87 -11.53 16.74
N VAL A 109 2.13 -12.21 15.63
CA VAL A 109 2.09 -11.62 14.28
C VAL A 109 0.69 -11.07 13.98
N GLN A 110 -0.38 -11.77 14.35
CA GLN A 110 -1.74 -11.27 14.15
C GLN A 110 -2.02 -9.99 14.94
N ALA A 111 -1.51 -9.87 16.17
CA ALA A 111 -1.65 -8.67 16.98
C ALA A 111 -0.92 -7.47 16.34
N ILE A 112 0.32 -7.66 15.88
CA ILE A 112 1.13 -6.62 15.22
C ILE A 112 0.56 -6.27 13.84
N ASN A 113 -0.04 -7.23 13.14
CA ASN A 113 -0.66 -7.02 11.84
C ASN A 113 -1.88 -6.10 11.88
N VAL A 114 -2.52 -5.88 13.04
CA VAL A 114 -3.62 -4.91 13.15
C VAL A 114 -3.14 -3.47 12.87
N PRO A 115 -2.21 -2.89 13.67
CA PRO A 115 -1.65 -1.58 13.39
C PRO A 115 -0.74 -1.59 12.16
N GLY A 116 0.03 -2.66 11.94
CA GLY A 116 0.99 -2.73 10.83
C GLY A 116 0.33 -2.89 9.46
N GLY A 117 -0.74 -3.68 9.36
CA GLY A 117 -1.52 -3.78 8.13
C GLY A 117 -2.19 -2.44 7.78
N TRP A 118 -2.68 -1.71 8.79
CA TRP A 118 -3.20 -0.35 8.58
C TRP A 118 -2.09 0.59 8.08
N SER A 119 -0.95 0.66 8.76
CA SER A 119 0.13 1.57 8.38
C SER A 119 0.68 1.31 6.98
N LEU A 120 0.76 0.05 6.54
CA LEU A 120 1.19 -0.32 5.20
C LEU A 120 0.17 0.08 4.11
N ARG A 121 -1.13 0.01 4.39
CA ARG A 121 -2.19 0.47 3.45
C ARG A 121 -2.09 1.97 3.17
N TRP A 122 -1.77 2.76 4.19
CA TRP A 122 -1.64 4.22 4.13
C TRP A 122 -0.22 4.71 3.83
N LEU A 123 0.73 3.81 3.57
CA LEU A 123 2.14 4.12 3.33
C LEU A 123 2.35 5.24 2.29
N ASN A 124 1.60 5.21 1.18
CA ASN A 124 1.66 6.22 0.13
C ASN A 124 1.24 7.63 0.60
N LEU A 125 0.21 7.73 1.46
CA LEU A 125 -0.20 9.01 2.04
C LEU A 125 0.91 9.59 2.92
N PHE A 126 1.61 8.74 3.69
CA PHE A 126 2.65 9.20 4.61
C PHE A 126 3.92 9.74 3.91
N PHE A 127 4.09 9.50 2.60
CA PHE A 127 5.14 10.11 1.79
C PHE A 127 4.83 11.53 1.32
N THR A 128 3.57 11.96 1.33
CA THR A 128 3.14 13.29 0.85
C THR A 128 3.91 14.47 1.47
N PRO A 129 4.29 14.50 2.77
CA PRO A 129 5.00 15.64 3.33
C PRO A 129 6.34 15.94 2.67
N SER A 130 7.06 14.90 2.23
CA SER A 130 8.35 15.06 1.57
C SER A 130 8.22 15.85 0.26
N PHE A 131 7.12 15.67 -0.46
CA PHE A 131 6.82 16.39 -1.70
C PHE A 131 6.33 17.82 -1.45
N VAL A 132 5.46 18.01 -0.44
CA VAL A 132 4.94 19.34 -0.08
C VAL A 132 6.07 20.30 0.31
N MET A 133 7.16 19.78 0.90
CA MET A 133 8.32 20.57 1.32
C MET A 133 9.34 20.91 0.21
N LEU A 134 9.21 20.33 -0.99
CA LEU A 134 10.20 20.54 -2.09
C LEU A 134 10.47 22.02 -2.46
N PRO A 135 9.47 22.93 -2.44
CA PRO A 135 9.69 24.34 -2.77
C PRO A 135 10.56 25.12 -1.78
N LEU A 136 10.87 24.56 -0.60
CA LEU A 136 11.81 25.17 0.36
C LEU A 136 13.29 24.94 -0.01
N SER A 137 13.59 24.17 -1.07
CA SER A 137 14.98 23.94 -1.48
C SER A 137 15.65 25.24 -1.94
N PRO A 138 16.93 25.47 -1.58
CA PRO A 138 17.65 26.68 -1.98
C PRO A 138 17.70 26.78 -3.51
N PRO A 139 17.61 28.00 -4.08
CA PRO A 139 17.61 28.17 -5.53
C PRO A 139 18.91 27.65 -6.14
N ILE A 140 18.81 26.78 -7.14
CA ILE A 140 19.93 26.18 -7.88
C ILE A 140 19.99 26.83 -9.26
N SER A 141 21.20 27.05 -9.79
CA SER A 141 21.37 27.51 -11.17
C SER A 141 20.72 26.53 -12.16
N ALA A 142 19.95 27.04 -13.12
CA ALA A 142 19.24 26.21 -14.10
C ALA A 142 20.20 25.26 -14.87
N THR A 143 21.45 25.68 -15.09
CA THR A 143 22.48 24.86 -15.75
C THR A 143 22.93 23.68 -14.89
N GLU A 144 23.07 23.86 -13.56
CA GLU A 144 23.36 22.77 -12.64
C GLU A 144 22.17 21.82 -12.48
N VAL A 145 20.94 22.34 -12.42
CA VAL A 145 19.73 21.51 -12.37
C VAL A 145 19.63 20.62 -13.61
N GLY A 146 19.88 21.17 -14.81
CA GLY A 146 19.87 20.38 -16.05
C GLY A 146 20.88 19.24 -16.02
N LYS A 147 22.11 19.50 -15.55
CA LYS A 147 23.14 18.47 -15.37
C LYS A 147 22.73 17.40 -14.35
N MET A 148 22.18 17.82 -13.22
CA MET A 148 21.67 16.91 -12.19
C MET A 148 20.59 16.00 -12.74
N VAL A 149 19.60 16.56 -13.46
CA VAL A 149 18.52 15.77 -14.08
C VAL A 149 19.06 14.80 -15.11
N ALA A 150 20.05 15.19 -15.92
CA ALA A 150 20.67 14.30 -16.89
C ALA A 150 21.38 13.12 -16.21
N VAL A 151 22.26 13.39 -15.24
CA VAL A 151 22.95 12.34 -14.46
C VAL A 151 21.96 11.47 -13.70
N PHE A 152 20.90 12.08 -13.19
CA PHE A 152 19.83 11.40 -12.48
C PHE A 152 19.11 10.37 -13.36
N VAL A 153 18.62 10.78 -14.54
CA VAL A 153 17.83 9.93 -15.41
C VAL A 153 18.69 8.81 -16.00
N VAL A 154 19.88 9.15 -16.50
CA VAL A 154 20.84 8.18 -17.04
C VAL A 154 21.28 7.22 -15.94
N GLY A 155 21.68 7.74 -14.78
CA GLY A 155 22.08 6.95 -13.62
C GLY A 155 20.98 6.01 -13.15
N PHE A 156 19.73 6.49 -13.08
CA PHE A 156 18.58 5.65 -12.72
C PHE A 156 18.40 4.48 -13.70
N LEU A 157 18.47 4.72 -15.01
CA LEU A 157 18.36 3.64 -16.01
C LEU A 157 19.52 2.66 -15.92
N VAL A 158 20.76 3.16 -15.84
CA VAL A 158 21.95 2.31 -15.71
C VAL A 158 21.88 1.46 -14.44
N MET A 159 21.49 2.06 -13.32
CA MET A 159 21.39 1.37 -12.04
C MET A 159 20.27 0.34 -12.02
N MET A 160 19.11 0.63 -12.61
CA MET A 160 18.03 -0.34 -12.82
C MET A 160 18.50 -1.55 -13.64
N VAL A 161 19.15 -1.30 -14.78
CA VAL A 161 19.68 -2.34 -15.69
C VAL A 161 20.74 -3.19 -14.99
N ALA A 162 21.72 -2.53 -14.38
CA ALA A 162 22.81 -3.19 -13.67
C ALA A 162 22.27 -4.05 -12.52
N THR A 163 21.36 -3.51 -11.69
CA THR A 163 20.76 -4.25 -10.58
C THR A 163 19.96 -5.46 -11.07
N ALA A 164 19.15 -5.29 -12.12
CA ALA A 164 18.32 -6.37 -12.65
C ALA A 164 19.17 -7.53 -13.20
N TYR A 165 20.14 -7.22 -14.07
CA TYR A 165 21.00 -8.26 -14.63
C TYR A 165 21.94 -8.87 -13.59
N MET A 166 22.53 -8.07 -12.71
CA MET A 166 23.40 -8.58 -11.64
C MET A 166 22.65 -9.54 -10.72
N THR A 167 21.44 -9.17 -10.30
CA THR A 167 20.59 -10.04 -9.47
C THR A 167 20.27 -11.34 -10.20
N ARG A 168 19.85 -11.27 -11.47
CA ARG A 168 19.54 -12.45 -12.28
C ARG A 168 20.76 -13.35 -12.48
N TRP A 169 21.94 -12.77 -12.73
CA TRP A 169 23.19 -13.51 -12.84
C TRP A 169 23.52 -14.26 -11.55
N ILE A 170 23.39 -13.61 -10.39
CA ILE A 170 23.65 -14.26 -9.10
C ILE A 170 22.59 -15.33 -8.81
N GLN A 171 21.32 -15.10 -9.17
CA GLN A 171 20.30 -16.13 -9.09
C GLN A 171 20.66 -17.37 -9.91
N LEU A 172 21.15 -17.20 -11.14
CA LEU A 172 21.59 -18.34 -11.98
C LEU A 172 22.77 -19.10 -11.38
N LEU A 173 23.67 -18.41 -10.66
CA LEU A 173 24.81 -19.03 -9.99
C LEU A 173 24.45 -19.72 -8.67
N THR A 174 23.36 -19.29 -8.01
CA THR A 174 23.02 -19.71 -6.64
C THR A 174 21.75 -20.56 -6.54
N SER A 175 20.93 -20.63 -7.60
CA SER A 175 19.66 -21.38 -7.56
C SER A 175 19.88 -22.90 -7.71
N PRO A 176 19.36 -23.74 -6.80
CA PRO A 176 19.35 -25.19 -6.97
C PRO A 176 18.36 -25.62 -8.09
N PRO A 177 18.50 -26.84 -8.65
CA PRO A 177 17.71 -27.28 -9.80
C PRO A 177 16.18 -27.31 -9.52
N ARG A 178 15.41 -26.88 -10.54
CA ARG A 178 13.94 -26.63 -10.56
C ARG A 178 13.04 -27.66 -9.88
N LYS A 179 13.44 -28.92 -9.75
CA LYS A 179 12.61 -29.99 -9.14
C LYS A 179 12.27 -29.76 -7.66
N SER A 180 13.03 -28.93 -6.96
CA SER A 180 12.78 -28.58 -5.55
C SER A 180 11.70 -27.51 -5.35
N ILE A 181 11.44 -26.69 -6.38
CA ILE A 181 10.57 -25.50 -6.28
C ILE A 181 9.09 -25.90 -6.32
N ASP A 182 8.72 -26.86 -7.17
CA ASP A 182 7.32 -27.31 -7.31
C ASP A 182 6.87 -28.12 -6.08
N GLN A 183 7.71 -29.01 -5.54
CA GLN A 183 7.40 -29.80 -4.34
C GLN A 183 7.29 -28.94 -3.06
N GLN A 184 8.03 -27.83 -2.95
CA GLN A 184 7.97 -26.97 -1.77
C GLN A 184 6.90 -25.88 -1.85
N THR A 185 6.53 -25.44 -3.06
CA THR A 185 5.36 -24.57 -3.26
C THR A 185 4.08 -25.27 -2.79
N GLU A 186 3.99 -26.59 -2.97
CA GLU A 186 2.91 -27.41 -2.41
C GLU A 186 2.98 -27.54 -0.87
N GLY A 187 4.18 -27.65 -0.29
CA GLY A 187 4.37 -27.67 1.17
C GLY A 187 3.95 -26.35 1.84
N ALA A 188 4.37 -25.21 1.30
CA ALA A 188 3.96 -23.89 1.76
C ALA A 188 2.45 -23.63 1.59
N ARG A 189 1.80 -24.30 0.63
CA ARG A 189 0.34 -24.25 0.41
C ARG A 189 -0.44 -24.97 1.51
N ARG A 190 0.15 -26.00 2.14
CA ARG A 190 -0.48 -26.75 3.26
C ARG A 190 -0.45 -25.98 4.57
N ASP A 191 0.60 -25.23 4.87
CA ASP A 191 0.74 -24.45 6.12
C ASP A 191 -0.20 -23.22 6.21
N VAL A 192 -0.81 -22.84 5.09
CA VAL A 192 -1.71 -21.67 4.98
C VAL A 192 -3.18 -22.05 5.18
N LEU A 193 -3.57 -23.31 4.99
CA LEU A 193 -4.94 -23.77 5.21
C LEU A 193 -5.16 -24.07 6.72
N PRO A 194 -6.32 -23.74 7.29
CA PRO A 194 -6.69 -24.26 8.60
C PRO A 194 -6.79 -25.77 8.49
N GLY A 195 -6.05 -26.50 9.32
CA GLY A 195 -6.36 -27.90 9.58
C GLY A 195 -7.79 -27.97 10.13
N ASP A 196 -8.68 -28.57 9.36
CA ASP A 196 -10.00 -28.94 9.85
C ASP A 196 -9.79 -30.02 10.92
N GLY A 197 -10.18 -29.70 12.14
CA GLY A 197 -10.07 -30.61 13.26
C GLY A 197 -11.19 -31.65 13.19
N GLY A 198 -10.83 -32.86 12.76
CA GLY A 198 -11.39 -34.12 13.25
C GLY A 198 -12.80 -34.51 12.79
N ILE A 199 -12.86 -35.52 11.92
CA ILE A 199 -13.63 -36.73 12.24
C ILE A 199 -12.68 -37.91 11.99
N ASP A 200 -12.29 -38.55 13.09
CA ASP A 200 -11.72 -39.88 13.14
C ASP A 200 -12.86 -40.84 12.75
N ASP A 201 -12.80 -41.45 11.57
CA ASP A 201 -13.65 -42.59 11.23
C ASP A 201 -12.75 -43.76 10.83
N ARG A 202 -12.36 -44.50 11.86
CA ARG A 202 -11.92 -45.89 11.71
C ARG A 202 -13.16 -46.74 11.44
N ARG A 203 -13.27 -47.27 10.23
CA ARG A 203 -13.88 -48.59 9.91
C ARG A 203 -13.60 -48.97 8.45
N ASP A 204 -12.64 -49.87 8.32
CA ASP A 204 -12.63 -51.14 7.57
C ASP A 204 -13.40 -51.29 6.23
N ASP A 205 -12.63 -51.87 5.30
CA ASP A 205 -12.96 -52.82 4.22
C ASP A 205 -13.26 -52.33 2.78
N ASP A 206 -12.28 -52.65 1.93
CA ASP A 206 -12.35 -53.28 0.60
C ASP A 206 -12.40 -52.48 -0.74
N GLU A 207 -11.61 -53.05 -1.66
CA GLU A 207 -11.56 -52.96 -3.13
C GLU A 207 -10.71 -51.89 -3.84
N GLU A 208 -9.47 -52.33 -4.08
CA GLU A 208 -8.57 -52.05 -5.20
C GLU A 208 -9.27 -52.02 -6.58
N LEU A 209 -9.03 -50.99 -7.40
CA LEU A 209 -9.12 -51.09 -8.87
C LEU A 209 -8.40 -49.93 -9.59
N ALA A 210 -7.29 -50.28 -10.25
CA ALA A 210 -6.57 -49.43 -11.19
C ALA A 210 -7.33 -49.30 -12.54
N PRO A 211 -7.24 -48.17 -13.27
CA PRO A 211 -7.80 -48.10 -14.61
C PRO A 211 -6.78 -48.52 -15.69
N LEU A 212 -7.23 -49.50 -16.47
CA LEU A 212 -6.62 -50.10 -17.66
C LEU A 212 -6.44 -49.10 -18.82
N ARG A 213 -5.32 -49.25 -19.54
CA ARG A 213 -5.12 -48.80 -20.92
C ARG A 213 -5.65 -49.85 -21.88
N THR A 214 -6.35 -49.42 -22.94
CA THR A 214 -6.37 -50.12 -24.24
C THR A 214 -6.55 -49.12 -25.40
N ASP A 215 -5.75 -49.37 -26.44
CA ASP A 215 -5.62 -48.67 -27.72
C ASP A 215 -6.83 -48.82 -28.65
N PHE A 216 -6.92 -47.97 -29.70
CA PHE A 216 -6.94 -48.36 -31.13
C PHE A 216 -7.06 -47.11 -32.04
N GLY A 217 -6.31 -47.08 -33.15
CA GLY A 217 -6.21 -45.95 -34.10
C GLY A 217 -6.89 -46.14 -35.47
N GLY A 218 -6.73 -45.14 -36.36
CA GLY A 218 -6.88 -45.27 -37.82
C GLY A 218 -7.66 -44.16 -38.58
N ASP A 219 -6.93 -43.31 -39.31
CA ASP A 219 -7.16 -42.64 -40.62
C ASP A 219 -8.45 -41.87 -41.06
N ARG A 220 -8.30 -40.51 -41.20
CA ARG A 220 -8.55 -39.54 -42.33
C ARG A 220 -9.90 -39.50 -43.13
N PRO A 221 -10.23 -38.43 -43.94
CA PRO A 221 -9.97 -36.96 -43.86
C PRO A 221 -11.18 -36.02 -44.27
N SER A 222 -10.96 -34.69 -44.16
CA SER A 222 -11.49 -33.56 -45.00
C SER A 222 -12.71 -32.69 -44.59
N THR A 223 -12.47 -31.36 -44.70
CA THR A 223 -13.38 -30.19 -44.88
C THR A 223 -14.38 -29.88 -43.76
N ASP A 224 -14.50 -28.67 -43.19
CA ASP A 224 -14.69 -27.37 -43.84
C ASP A 224 -14.34 -26.21 -42.86
N ARG A 225 -13.97 -25.05 -43.41
CA ARG A 225 -13.70 -23.80 -42.68
C ARG A 225 -15.00 -23.07 -42.40
N THR A 226 -15.17 -22.50 -41.20
CA THR A 226 -15.67 -21.13 -41.01
C THR A 226 -15.52 -20.65 -39.56
N ASP A 227 -14.79 -19.54 -39.42
CA ASP A 227 -14.84 -18.44 -38.45
C ASP A 227 -15.42 -18.62 -37.04
N GLY A 228 -14.58 -18.34 -36.04
CA GLY A 228 -15.02 -18.00 -34.68
C GLY A 228 -13.89 -17.97 -33.64
N MET A 229 -13.36 -16.76 -33.36
CA MET A 229 -12.52 -16.34 -32.21
C MET A 229 -11.37 -17.25 -31.70
N PRO A 230 -10.13 -16.73 -31.56
CA PRO A 230 -9.11 -17.42 -30.76
C PRO A 230 -9.55 -17.50 -29.28
N PRO A 231 -9.30 -18.62 -28.58
CA PRO A 231 -9.66 -18.75 -27.17
C PRO A 231 -8.94 -17.69 -26.35
N LEU A 232 -9.70 -16.99 -25.51
CA LEU A 232 -9.19 -16.03 -24.54
C LEU A 232 -8.06 -16.67 -23.72
N PRO A 233 -6.95 -15.96 -23.44
CA PRO A 233 -5.90 -16.48 -22.59
C PRO A 233 -6.49 -16.80 -21.20
N PRO A 234 -6.01 -17.85 -20.51
CA PRO A 234 -6.55 -18.25 -19.23
C PRO A 234 -6.45 -17.06 -18.28
N GLN A 235 -7.61 -16.59 -17.82
CA GLN A 235 -7.68 -15.59 -16.76
C GLN A 235 -6.85 -16.11 -15.60
N SER A 236 -5.87 -15.32 -15.19
CA SER A 236 -4.98 -15.59 -14.09
C SER A 236 -5.79 -15.82 -12.81
N HIS A 237 -6.05 -17.08 -12.48
CA HIS A 237 -6.60 -17.53 -11.20
C HIS A 237 -5.64 -17.28 -10.01
N ALA A 238 -4.66 -16.37 -10.14
CA ALA A 238 -3.74 -15.95 -9.10
C ALA A 238 -4.35 -14.93 -8.11
N ALA A 239 -5.52 -14.35 -8.42
CA ALA A 239 -6.15 -13.33 -7.59
C ALA A 239 -6.89 -13.85 -6.33
N ALA A 240 -6.90 -15.18 -6.08
CA ALA A 240 -7.68 -15.78 -5.00
C ALA A 240 -6.91 -16.08 -3.69
N TYR A 241 -5.62 -15.75 -3.59
CA TYR A 241 -4.78 -16.19 -2.45
C TYR A 241 -4.02 -15.09 -1.71
N ILE A 242 -4.50 -13.84 -1.73
CA ILE A 242 -4.04 -12.80 -0.80
C ILE A 242 -5.10 -12.62 0.28
N THR A 243 -5.11 -13.54 1.25
CA THR A 243 -5.91 -13.41 2.47
C THR A 243 -4.98 -13.22 3.67
N ILE A 244 -4.44 -12.01 3.81
CA ILE A 244 -4.28 -11.43 5.16
C ILE A 244 -5.72 -11.07 5.60
N ARG A 245 -6.52 -12.09 5.92
CA ARG A 245 -7.96 -12.00 6.29
C ARG A 245 -8.79 -10.97 5.50
N GLY A 246 -8.98 -11.19 4.19
CA GLY A 246 -9.98 -10.48 3.38
C GLY A 246 -9.62 -9.05 2.98
N GLN A 247 -8.36 -8.65 3.14
CA GLN A 247 -7.95 -7.27 2.99
C GLN A 247 -7.57 -6.91 1.55
N ASN A 248 -8.44 -6.20 0.85
CA ASN A 248 -8.14 -5.64 -0.47
C ASN A 248 -7.13 -4.46 -0.32
N LEU A 249 -5.95 -4.58 -0.94
CA LEU A 249 -4.88 -3.58 -0.91
C LEU A 249 -5.08 -2.46 -1.95
N ASP A 250 -6.02 -2.64 -2.87
CA ASP A 250 -6.28 -1.70 -3.96
C ASP A 250 -7.04 -0.45 -3.51
N ASP A 251 -7.66 -0.48 -2.32
CA ASP A 251 -8.59 0.57 -1.91
C ASP A 251 -8.40 1.03 -0.46
N PRO A 252 -7.67 2.12 -0.18
CA PRO A 252 -7.68 2.75 1.14
C PRO A 252 -9.08 3.27 1.55
N LEU A 253 -10.02 3.45 0.60
CA LEU A 253 -11.44 3.75 0.89
C LEU A 253 -12.21 2.52 1.40
N SER A 254 -11.64 1.32 1.26
CA SER A 254 -12.24 0.10 1.82
C SER A 254 -11.96 -0.07 3.31
N SER A 255 -11.32 0.91 3.97
CA SER A 255 -11.10 0.87 5.41
C SER A 255 -12.40 0.70 6.20
N PHE A 256 -13.58 1.01 5.62
CA PHE A 256 -14.91 0.72 6.19
C PHE A 256 -15.77 -0.23 5.33
N SER A 257 -15.27 -0.74 4.19
CA SER A 257 -16.08 -1.55 3.25
C SER A 257 -15.80 -3.06 3.31
N ASP A 258 -14.95 -3.53 4.22
CA ASP A 258 -14.84 -4.97 4.55
C ASP A 258 -16.10 -5.41 5.32
N VAL A 259 -17.28 -5.30 4.69
CA VAL A 259 -18.47 -6.04 5.12
C VAL A 259 -18.06 -7.50 5.10
N PRO A 260 -18.03 -8.21 6.24
CA PRO A 260 -17.75 -9.63 6.20
C PRO A 260 -18.79 -10.24 5.26
N ALA A 261 -18.34 -11.03 4.29
CA ALA A 261 -19.18 -11.89 3.44
C ALA A 261 -19.99 -12.94 4.27
N ALA A 262 -20.20 -12.69 5.56
CA ALA A 262 -21.16 -13.34 6.44
C ALA A 262 -22.61 -13.03 6.01
N SER A 263 -22.90 -11.86 5.42
CA SER A 263 -24.22 -11.56 4.87
C SER A 263 -24.54 -12.45 3.65
N SER A 264 -23.57 -12.64 2.74
CA SER A 264 -23.72 -13.57 1.61
C SER A 264 -23.79 -15.03 2.06
N ARG A 265 -23.01 -15.47 3.07
CA ARG A 265 -23.09 -16.86 3.56
C ARG A 265 -24.40 -17.16 4.27
N MET A 266 -24.94 -16.23 5.06
CA MET A 266 -26.22 -16.40 5.75
C MET A 266 -27.41 -16.29 4.78
N GLN A 267 -27.34 -15.39 3.77
CA GLN A 267 -28.30 -15.39 2.66
C GLN A 267 -28.22 -16.67 1.81
N MET A 268 -27.03 -17.20 1.54
CA MET A 268 -26.87 -18.45 0.79
C MET A 268 -27.35 -19.67 1.59
N HIS A 269 -27.19 -19.66 2.92
CA HIS A 269 -27.68 -20.73 3.81
C HIS A 269 -29.20 -20.68 3.95
N LEU A 270 -29.79 -19.48 4.02
CA LEU A 270 -31.24 -19.26 4.00
C LEU A 270 -31.84 -19.60 2.62
N LEU A 271 -31.15 -19.28 1.53
CA LEU A 271 -31.54 -19.65 0.16
C LEU A 271 -31.47 -21.17 -0.03
N ARG A 272 -30.43 -21.85 0.47
CA ARG A 272 -30.33 -23.33 0.46
C ARG A 272 -31.39 -24.00 1.34
N GLN A 273 -31.68 -23.46 2.52
CA GLN A 273 -32.76 -23.97 3.38
C GLN A 273 -34.14 -23.76 2.73
N SER A 274 -34.38 -22.60 2.11
CA SER A 274 -35.62 -22.37 1.37
C SER A 274 -35.75 -23.27 0.14
N ALA A 275 -34.64 -23.54 -0.57
CA ALA A 275 -34.62 -24.45 -1.71
C ALA A 275 -34.82 -25.92 -1.28
N ALA A 276 -34.26 -26.33 -0.15
CA ALA A 276 -34.47 -27.67 0.41
C ALA A 276 -35.93 -27.87 0.88
N VAL A 277 -36.55 -26.84 1.47
CA VAL A 277 -37.97 -26.86 1.86
C VAL A 277 -38.91 -26.82 0.65
N LEU A 278 -38.53 -26.12 -0.43
CA LEU A 278 -39.26 -26.11 -1.71
C LEU A 278 -39.12 -27.44 -2.47
N MET A 279 -37.95 -28.07 -2.46
CA MET A 279 -37.72 -29.39 -3.07
C MET A 279 -38.44 -30.51 -2.30
N ALA A 280 -38.48 -30.44 -0.97
CA ALA A 280 -39.25 -31.37 -0.13
C ALA A 280 -40.78 -31.23 -0.27
N ARG A 281 -41.27 -30.09 -0.79
CA ARG A 281 -42.69 -29.84 -1.08
C ARG A 281 -43.12 -30.22 -2.51
N SER A 282 -42.20 -30.64 -3.38
CA SER A 282 -42.47 -30.89 -4.80
C SER A 282 -43.05 -32.29 -5.11
N SER A 283 -43.28 -33.15 -4.11
CA SER A 283 -43.73 -34.54 -4.31
C SER A 283 -45.23 -34.80 -4.06
N ARG A 284 -46.11 -33.79 -4.09
CA ARG A 284 -47.57 -34.01 -4.08
C ARG A 284 -48.29 -33.23 -5.19
N ARG A 285 -49.18 -33.98 -5.88
CA ARG A 285 -49.95 -33.76 -7.12
C ARG A 285 -50.63 -32.39 -7.34
N PRO A 286 -51.07 -32.10 -8.58
CA PRO A 286 -51.40 -30.75 -9.08
C PRO A 286 -52.87 -30.39 -8.89
N GLN A 287 -53.17 -29.10 -8.68
CA GLN A 287 -54.34 -28.43 -9.28
C GLN A 287 -54.42 -26.94 -8.93
N SER A 288 -54.98 -26.21 -9.91
CA SER A 288 -55.51 -24.85 -9.89
C SER A 288 -54.53 -23.69 -10.07
N ALA A 289 -54.63 -23.08 -11.25
CA ALA A 289 -54.02 -21.83 -11.63
C ALA A 289 -54.57 -20.68 -10.77
N ALA A 290 -53.68 -20.04 -10.02
CA ALA A 290 -53.86 -18.67 -9.55
C ALA A 290 -52.59 -17.92 -9.93
N THR A 291 -52.78 -16.86 -10.71
CA THR A 291 -51.80 -15.87 -11.17
C THR A 291 -50.74 -15.54 -10.11
N SER A 292 -49.52 -16.03 -10.29
CA SER A 292 -48.33 -15.49 -9.63
C SER A 292 -47.91 -14.23 -10.37
N GLY A 293 -48.20 -13.07 -9.78
CA GLY A 293 -47.56 -11.83 -10.19
C GLY A 293 -46.05 -12.01 -10.11
N THR A 294 -45.37 -11.72 -11.22
CA THR A 294 -43.93 -11.51 -11.29
C THR A 294 -43.56 -10.39 -10.31
N SER A 295 -43.15 -10.75 -9.10
CA SER A 295 -42.45 -9.81 -8.21
C SER A 295 -41.09 -9.54 -8.82
N SER A 296 -41.01 -8.45 -9.58
CA SER A 296 -39.75 -7.77 -9.89
C SER A 296 -38.98 -7.52 -8.58
N PRO A 297 -37.63 -7.58 -8.58
CA PRO A 297 -36.86 -7.28 -7.38
C PRO A 297 -37.19 -5.85 -6.96
N THR A 298 -37.77 -5.68 -5.77
CA THR A 298 -38.06 -4.36 -5.20
C THR A 298 -36.75 -3.55 -5.18
N PRO A 299 -36.73 -2.33 -5.75
CA PRO A 299 -35.52 -1.51 -5.74
C PRO A 299 -35.10 -1.22 -4.29
N PRO A 300 -33.80 -1.18 -3.97
CA PRO A 300 -33.35 -0.95 -2.60
C PRO A 300 -33.95 0.35 -2.07
N ALA A 301 -34.46 0.27 -0.82
CA ALA A 301 -35.04 1.41 -0.12
C ALA A 301 -34.04 2.58 -0.16
N ARG A 302 -34.52 3.82 -0.25
CA ARG A 302 -33.63 5.00 -0.31
C ARG A 302 -32.60 4.96 0.82
N ALA A 303 -33.01 4.53 2.01
CA ALA A 303 -32.14 4.31 3.17
C ALA A 303 -30.98 3.33 2.92
N ASP A 304 -31.17 2.23 2.19
CA ASP A 304 -30.09 1.26 1.89
C ASP A 304 -29.07 1.84 0.91
N ARG A 305 -29.53 2.63 -0.06
CA ARG A 305 -28.65 3.37 -0.97
C ARG A 305 -27.87 4.47 -0.25
N TRP A 306 -28.51 5.18 0.66
CA TRP A 306 -27.85 6.16 1.54
C TRP A 306 -26.85 5.48 2.46
N ALA A 307 -27.19 4.35 3.08
CA ALA A 307 -26.27 3.58 3.93
C ALA A 307 -25.07 3.04 3.14
N ALA A 308 -25.28 2.53 1.93
CA ALA A 308 -24.18 2.09 1.06
C ALA A 308 -23.28 3.26 0.61
N TRP A 309 -23.87 4.43 0.31
CA TRP A 309 -23.11 5.62 -0.07
C TRP A 309 -22.34 6.22 1.11
N LEU A 310 -22.98 6.31 2.29
CA LEU A 310 -22.40 6.76 3.55
C LEU A 310 -21.27 5.84 3.98
N GLY A 311 -21.46 4.52 3.93
CA GLY A 311 -20.42 3.54 4.22
C GLY A 311 -19.21 3.71 3.29
N LYS A 312 -19.43 3.96 2.00
CA LYS A 312 -18.36 4.17 1.02
C LYS A 312 -17.57 5.48 1.21
N HIS A 313 -18.22 6.55 1.67
CA HIS A 313 -17.60 7.87 1.83
C HIS A 313 -17.38 8.27 3.30
N ALA A 314 -17.58 7.35 4.24
CA ALA A 314 -17.51 7.62 5.68
C ALA A 314 -16.19 8.28 6.08
N ASP A 315 -15.06 7.77 5.57
CA ASP A 315 -13.72 8.31 5.82
C ASP A 315 -13.56 9.75 5.34
N THR A 316 -13.96 10.00 4.09
CA THR A 316 -13.83 11.32 3.47
C THR A 316 -14.74 12.34 4.17
N LEU A 317 -15.96 11.93 4.54
CA LEU A 317 -16.90 12.78 5.28
C LEU A 317 -16.42 13.06 6.71
N LEU A 318 -15.85 12.06 7.39
CA LEU A 318 -15.27 12.23 8.73
C LEU A 318 -14.07 13.20 8.68
N CYS A 319 -13.13 13.00 7.76
CA CYS A 319 -11.98 13.88 7.60
C CYS A 319 -12.39 15.30 7.19
N ALA A 320 -13.38 15.44 6.29
CA ALA A 320 -13.92 16.74 5.90
C ALA A 320 -14.61 17.45 7.07
N GLY A 321 -15.43 16.71 7.83
CA GLY A 321 -16.07 17.22 9.04
C GLY A 321 -15.06 17.65 10.09
N MET A 322 -14.07 16.82 10.41
CA MET A 322 -13.00 17.17 11.36
C MET A 322 -12.19 18.38 10.87
N GLY A 323 -11.85 18.44 9.59
CA GLY A 323 -11.13 19.58 9.00
C GLY A 323 -11.92 20.89 9.07
N LEU A 324 -13.21 20.84 8.75
CA LEU A 324 -14.08 22.03 8.71
C LEU A 324 -14.52 22.50 10.10
N PHE A 325 -14.97 21.59 10.97
CA PHE A 325 -15.57 21.93 12.27
C PHE A 325 -14.56 22.02 13.41
N VAL A 326 -13.42 21.34 13.31
CA VAL A 326 -12.36 21.37 14.34
C VAL A 326 -11.12 22.07 13.81
N GLY A 327 -10.65 21.67 12.63
CA GLY A 327 -9.42 22.20 12.04
C GLY A 327 -9.49 23.69 11.72
N ALA A 328 -10.52 24.14 11.00
CA ALA A 328 -10.62 25.54 10.58
C ALA A 328 -10.78 26.50 11.77
N PRO A 329 -11.65 26.24 12.78
CA PRO A 329 -11.72 27.09 13.96
C PRO A 329 -10.40 27.15 14.73
N ILE A 330 -9.72 26.03 14.93
CA ILE A 330 -8.41 26.01 15.61
C ILE A 330 -7.37 26.82 14.83
N TYR A 331 -7.33 26.67 13.51
CA TYR A 331 -6.38 27.39 12.65
C TYR A 331 -6.58 28.90 12.71
N TYR A 332 -7.82 29.38 12.53
CA TYR A 332 -8.10 30.81 12.52
C TYR A 332 -8.13 31.45 13.91
N ALA A 333 -8.48 30.69 14.97
CA ALA A 333 -8.54 31.23 16.34
C ALA A 333 -7.19 31.18 17.07
N THR A 334 -6.43 30.10 16.92
CA THR A 334 -5.19 29.88 17.69
C THR A 334 -3.91 29.95 16.85
N GLY A 335 -4.05 29.95 15.53
CA GLY A 335 -2.92 29.88 14.60
C GLY A 335 -2.26 28.52 14.48
N TYR A 336 -2.81 27.48 15.11
CA TYR A 336 -2.27 26.14 15.04
C TYR A 336 -2.76 25.39 13.78
N ALA A 337 -1.87 25.21 12.81
CA ALA A 337 -2.22 24.73 11.47
C ALA A 337 -2.39 23.22 11.33
N MET A 338 -1.86 22.43 12.27
CA MET A 338 -1.76 20.96 12.12
C MET A 338 -3.11 20.29 11.81
N PRO A 339 -4.20 20.48 12.57
CA PRO A 339 -5.42 19.70 12.35
C PRO A 339 -6.07 20.01 11.00
N LEU A 340 -6.05 21.27 10.56
CA LEU A 340 -6.57 21.69 9.27
C LEU A 340 -5.71 21.17 8.11
N GLN A 341 -4.40 21.37 8.18
CA GLN A 341 -3.48 20.96 7.12
C GLN A 341 -3.40 19.42 6.99
N LEU A 342 -3.52 18.69 8.10
CA LEU A 342 -3.60 17.23 8.09
C LEU A 342 -4.88 16.76 7.39
N ALA A 343 -6.04 17.34 7.74
CA ALA A 343 -7.30 17.03 7.09
C ALA A 343 -7.26 17.35 5.59
N VAL A 344 -6.72 18.51 5.22
CA VAL A 344 -6.49 18.89 3.81
C VAL A 344 -5.67 17.84 3.09
N ASN A 345 -4.53 17.41 3.63
CA ASN A 345 -3.68 16.43 2.96
C ASN A 345 -4.39 15.08 2.77
N VAL A 346 -5.05 14.58 3.81
CA VAL A 346 -5.84 13.34 3.73
C VAL A 346 -6.95 13.43 2.68
N LEU A 347 -7.68 14.56 2.62
CA LEU A 347 -8.73 14.79 1.64
C LEU A 347 -8.19 14.89 0.21
N MET A 348 -7.06 15.58 0.01
CA MET A 348 -6.41 15.66 -1.30
C MET A 348 -5.91 14.29 -1.77
N PHE A 349 -5.47 13.43 -0.85
CA PHE A 349 -5.11 12.05 -1.15
C PHE A 349 -6.32 11.21 -1.57
N PHE A 350 -7.45 11.30 -0.86
CA PHE A 350 -8.68 10.66 -1.29
C PHE A 350 -9.16 11.16 -2.65
N GLY A 351 -9.11 12.47 -2.88
CA GLY A 351 -9.41 13.08 -4.17
C GLY A 351 -8.53 12.51 -5.29
N ALA A 352 -7.21 12.41 -5.06
CA ALA A 352 -6.29 11.81 -6.02
C ALA A 352 -6.56 10.32 -6.26
N MET A 353 -7.01 9.58 -5.24
CA MET A 353 -7.36 8.15 -5.36
C MET A 353 -8.68 7.92 -6.10
N SER A 354 -9.58 8.92 -6.12
CA SER A 354 -10.86 8.89 -6.85
C SER A 354 -10.70 9.00 -8.38
N LEU A 355 -9.50 9.35 -8.87
CA LEU A 355 -9.21 9.43 -10.30
C LEU A 355 -9.36 8.05 -10.98
N PRO A 356 -9.79 7.98 -12.25
CA PRO A 356 -9.89 6.73 -12.98
C PRO A 356 -8.55 6.00 -13.09
N ALA A 357 -8.56 4.66 -13.15
CA ALA A 357 -7.35 3.83 -13.12
C ALA A 357 -6.29 4.19 -14.18
N ALA A 358 -6.72 4.58 -15.39
CA ALA A 358 -5.83 5.02 -16.45
C ALA A 358 -5.07 6.31 -16.08
N TRP A 359 -5.75 7.26 -15.44
CA TRP A 359 -5.16 8.52 -15.02
C TRP A 359 -4.22 8.33 -13.83
N ARG A 360 -4.53 7.42 -12.88
CA ARG A 360 -3.68 7.15 -11.71
C ARG A 360 -2.28 6.61 -12.06
N GLN A 361 -2.11 6.01 -13.24
CA GLN A 361 -0.79 5.55 -13.71
C GLN A 361 0.10 6.70 -14.19
N ILE A 362 -0.49 7.78 -14.71
CA ILE A 362 0.24 8.95 -15.22
C ILE A 362 0.37 10.00 -14.10
N LEU A 363 -0.77 10.32 -13.48
CA LEU A 363 -0.92 11.23 -12.36
C LEU A 363 -0.86 10.42 -11.07
N HIS A 364 0.35 10.04 -10.67
CA HIS A 364 0.55 9.24 -9.46
C HIS A 364 -0.15 9.88 -8.25
N PRO A 365 -1.03 9.16 -7.51
CA PRO A 365 -1.88 9.77 -6.48
C PRO A 365 -1.11 10.53 -5.41
N VAL A 366 0.10 10.08 -5.04
CA VAL A 366 0.96 10.77 -4.05
C VAL A 366 1.45 12.12 -4.58
N LEU A 367 1.76 12.23 -5.87
CA LEU A 367 2.23 13.50 -6.46
C LEU A 367 1.08 14.49 -6.60
N VAL A 368 -0.06 14.03 -7.11
CA VAL A 368 -1.26 14.85 -7.29
C VAL A 368 -1.73 15.38 -5.95
N SER A 369 -1.82 14.52 -4.94
CA SER A 369 -2.24 14.91 -3.60
C SER A 369 -1.26 15.85 -2.93
N ALA A 370 0.04 15.62 -3.04
CA ALA A 370 1.04 16.52 -2.48
C ALA A 370 1.02 17.91 -3.15
N PHE A 371 0.93 17.96 -4.48
CA PHE A 371 0.83 19.23 -5.20
C PHE A 371 -0.46 19.98 -4.85
N SER A 372 -1.59 19.27 -4.81
CA SER A 372 -2.88 19.86 -4.43
C SER A 372 -2.89 20.33 -2.98
N THR A 373 -2.26 19.58 -2.08
CA THR A 373 -2.08 19.94 -0.67
C THR A 373 -1.24 21.20 -0.56
N PHE A 374 -0.09 21.25 -1.22
CA PHE A 374 0.78 22.42 -1.29
C PHE A 374 -0.01 23.67 -1.74
N LEU A 375 -0.75 23.57 -2.84
CA LEU A 375 -1.53 24.69 -3.38
C LEU A 375 -2.59 25.16 -2.38
N LEU A 376 -3.31 24.23 -1.75
CA LEU A 376 -4.40 24.56 -0.85
C LEU A 376 -3.91 25.11 0.50
N ILE A 377 -2.85 24.55 1.09
CA ILE A 377 -2.28 25.12 2.32
C ILE A 377 -1.67 26.49 2.05
N TRP A 378 -1.06 26.69 0.88
CA TRP A 378 -0.54 28.00 0.46
C TRP A 378 -1.66 29.03 0.29
N LEU A 379 -2.78 28.62 -0.32
CA LEU A 379 -3.97 29.46 -0.44
C LEU A 379 -4.54 29.84 0.94
N LEU A 380 -4.66 28.87 1.85
CA LEU A 380 -5.11 29.11 3.23
C LEU A 380 -4.16 30.04 4.00
N GLY A 381 -2.86 29.85 3.85
CA GLY A 381 -1.84 30.73 4.42
C GLY A 381 -1.97 32.16 3.89
N ARG A 382 -2.21 32.32 2.58
CA ARG A 382 -2.44 33.64 1.97
C ARG A 382 -3.70 34.34 2.44
N VAL A 383 -4.79 33.61 2.69
CA VAL A 383 -6.00 34.17 3.31
C VAL A 383 -5.73 34.70 4.72
N ARG A 384 -4.80 34.07 5.44
CA ARG A 384 -4.38 34.49 6.78
C ARG A 384 -3.29 35.59 6.77
N GLY A 385 -2.66 35.83 5.64
CA GLY A 385 -1.53 36.77 5.50
C GLY A 385 -0.14 36.13 5.69
N ASP A 386 -0.06 34.80 5.81
CA ASP A 386 1.20 34.08 5.96
C ASP A 386 1.96 33.98 4.63
N GLY A 387 3.30 34.07 4.69
CA GLY A 387 4.19 33.82 3.55
C GLY A 387 4.25 32.34 3.16
N LEU A 388 4.79 32.04 1.97
CA LEU A 388 4.95 30.65 1.51
C LEU A 388 5.86 29.85 2.46
N VAL A 389 7.03 30.41 2.79
CA VAL A 389 8.03 29.77 3.64
C VAL A 389 7.46 29.49 5.03
N GLU A 390 6.76 30.47 5.60
CA GLU A 390 6.09 30.34 6.90
C GLU A 390 5.02 29.23 6.88
N THR A 391 4.18 29.19 5.84
CA THR A 391 3.14 28.15 5.69
C THR A 391 3.74 26.75 5.63
N LEU A 392 4.85 26.59 4.91
CA LEU A 392 5.54 25.30 4.79
C LEU A 392 6.26 24.92 6.10
N HIS A 393 6.84 25.88 6.82
CA HIS A 393 7.39 25.63 8.16
C HIS A 393 6.29 25.28 9.18
N GLN A 394 5.10 25.87 9.11
CA GLN A 394 3.95 25.46 9.93
C GLN A 394 3.47 24.04 9.59
N TYR A 395 3.59 23.65 8.33
CA TYR A 395 3.23 22.30 7.89
C TYR A 395 4.20 21.24 8.40
N ARG A 396 5.51 21.51 8.37
CA ARG A 396 6.52 20.61 8.94
C ARG A 396 7.59 21.37 9.73
N PRO A 397 7.29 21.73 11.00
CA PRO A 397 8.24 22.37 11.90
C PRO A 397 9.49 21.53 12.20
N GLY A 398 9.38 20.21 12.05
CA GLY A 398 10.44 19.25 12.35
C GLY A 398 10.29 18.56 13.72
N ASN A 399 9.18 18.81 14.43
CA ASN A 399 8.92 18.29 15.77
C ASN A 399 8.25 16.90 15.69
N THR A 400 8.98 15.88 15.22
CA THR A 400 8.49 14.50 15.16
C THR A 400 8.33 13.89 16.56
N TYR A 401 7.71 12.70 16.66
CA TYR A 401 7.56 11.97 17.93
C TYR A 401 8.88 11.82 18.71
N LEU A 402 10.00 11.63 18.00
CA LEU A 402 11.33 11.54 18.61
C LEU A 402 11.68 12.80 19.39
N GLN A 403 11.40 13.99 18.85
CA GLN A 403 11.68 15.27 19.51
C GLN A 403 10.66 15.61 20.60
N VAL A 404 9.38 15.28 20.35
CA VAL A 404 8.28 15.57 21.29
C VAL A 404 8.43 14.77 22.59
N TRP A 405 8.81 13.49 22.52
CA TRP A 405 9.03 12.67 23.72
C TRP A 405 10.40 12.87 24.35
N SER A 406 11.32 13.46 23.58
CA SER A 406 12.69 13.74 24.00
C SER A 406 12.81 14.98 24.87
N ALA A 407 12.06 16.02 24.54
CA ALA A 407 12.15 17.30 25.21
C ALA A 407 11.32 17.26 26.51
N ALA A 408 12.01 17.17 27.65
CA ALA A 408 11.45 17.58 28.92
C ALA A 408 10.99 19.05 28.81
N THR A 409 9.69 19.29 28.70
CA THR A 409 9.02 20.58 29.01
C THR A 409 9.37 21.81 28.14
N GLY A 410 9.48 21.66 26.81
CA GLY A 410 9.57 22.82 25.91
C GLY A 410 9.08 22.63 24.47
N SER A 411 8.44 21.50 24.16
CA SER A 411 8.15 21.11 22.76
C SER A 411 7.28 22.13 22.03
N ARG A 412 7.83 22.65 20.93
CA ARG A 412 7.04 23.28 19.86
C ARG A 412 6.05 22.24 19.32
N LYS A 413 4.82 22.67 19.04
CA LYS A 413 3.73 21.79 18.59
C LYS A 413 4.11 21.09 17.26
N PRO A 414 3.74 19.81 17.06
CA PRO A 414 3.99 19.12 15.78
C PRO A 414 3.12 19.69 14.66
N GLY A 415 3.66 19.71 13.44
CA GLY A 415 2.91 20.03 12.23
C GLY A 415 2.27 18.81 11.59
N ALA A 416 1.43 19.02 10.57
CA ALA A 416 0.76 17.93 9.84
C ALA A 416 1.77 16.99 9.17
N GLY A 417 2.84 17.55 8.59
CA GLY A 417 3.93 16.79 7.99
C GLY A 417 4.72 15.96 8.99
N ASP A 418 4.86 16.43 10.24
CA ASP A 418 5.56 15.68 11.30
C ASP A 418 4.75 14.48 11.78
N VAL A 419 3.42 14.62 11.88
CA VAL A 419 2.51 13.51 12.23
C VAL A 419 2.56 12.43 11.14
N LEU A 420 2.47 12.82 9.87
CA LEU A 420 2.54 11.89 8.74
C LEU A 420 3.93 11.24 8.62
N ALA A 421 5.01 12.00 8.86
CA ALA A 421 6.36 11.43 8.91
C ALA A 421 6.56 10.45 10.07
N SER A 422 5.90 10.69 11.22
CA SER A 422 5.90 9.75 12.34
C SER A 422 5.16 8.47 11.96
N ALA A 423 3.98 8.57 11.33
CA ALA A 423 3.25 7.41 10.83
C ALA A 423 4.04 6.61 9.78
N LEU A 424 4.84 7.29 8.94
CA LEU A 424 5.74 6.64 7.98
C LEU A 424 6.76 5.73 8.67
N ASP A 425 7.35 6.16 9.79
CA ASP A 425 8.27 5.34 10.57
C ASP A 425 7.60 4.04 11.06
N ALA A 426 6.36 4.13 11.53
CA ALA A 426 5.59 2.95 11.91
C ALA A 426 5.32 2.01 10.73
N SER A 427 5.06 2.55 9.53
CA SER A 427 4.92 1.74 8.31
C SER A 427 6.23 1.06 7.92
N ILE A 428 7.38 1.73 8.06
CA ILE A 428 8.70 1.12 7.82
C ILE A 428 8.90 -0.08 8.75
N VAL A 429 8.68 0.06 10.05
CA VAL A 429 8.77 -1.07 10.99
C VAL A 429 7.83 -2.21 10.58
N SER A 430 6.63 -1.87 10.11
CA SER A 430 5.61 -2.83 9.70
C SER A 430 5.98 -3.63 8.45
N LEU A 431 6.95 -3.18 7.64
CA LEU A 431 7.52 -3.98 6.53
C LEU A 431 8.22 -5.26 7.02
N ALA A 432 8.53 -5.38 8.32
CA ALA A 432 9.00 -6.63 8.90
C ALA A 432 7.95 -7.77 8.79
N LEU A 433 6.66 -7.45 8.72
CA LEU A 433 5.58 -8.44 8.59
C LEU A 433 5.64 -9.23 7.28
N PRO A 434 5.64 -8.60 6.08
CA PRO A 434 5.82 -9.33 4.84
C PRO A 434 7.18 -10.04 4.77
N MET A 435 8.26 -9.45 5.31
CA MET A 435 9.56 -10.14 5.40
C MET A 435 9.47 -11.43 6.20
N TYR A 436 8.79 -11.43 7.35
CA TYR A 436 8.58 -12.61 8.18
C TYR A 436 7.66 -13.64 7.50
N GLN A 437 6.62 -13.18 6.81
CA GLN A 437 5.71 -14.04 6.06
C GLN A 437 6.46 -14.83 4.97
N TYR A 438 7.34 -14.17 4.23
CA TYR A 438 8.13 -14.76 3.13
C TYR A 438 9.57 -15.16 3.55
N ARG A 439 9.82 -15.35 4.86
CA ARG A 439 11.17 -15.61 5.42
C ARG A 439 11.92 -16.78 4.78
N HIS A 440 11.19 -17.81 4.35
CA HIS A 440 11.79 -18.99 3.69
C HIS A 440 12.31 -18.64 2.29
N GLU A 441 11.55 -17.85 1.52
CA GLU A 441 11.98 -17.34 0.21
C GLU A 441 13.20 -16.42 0.36
N LEU A 442 13.19 -15.55 1.39
CA LEU A 442 14.32 -14.67 1.72
C LEU A 442 15.59 -15.47 2.05
N LYS A 443 15.46 -16.54 2.85
CA LYS A 443 16.58 -17.42 3.21
C LYS A 443 17.12 -18.17 1.98
N HIS A 444 16.22 -18.65 1.12
CA HIS A 444 16.60 -19.39 -0.09
C HIS A 444 17.38 -18.53 -1.07
N HIS A 445 16.96 -17.28 -1.27
CA HIS A 445 17.60 -16.33 -2.19
C HIS A 445 18.56 -15.35 -1.50
N PHE A 446 19.07 -15.69 -0.31
CA PHE A 446 19.88 -14.77 0.50
C PHE A 446 21.04 -14.14 -0.27
N TRP A 447 21.82 -14.95 -1.00
CA TRP A 447 22.95 -14.46 -1.78
C TRP A 447 22.55 -13.59 -2.97
N ALA A 448 21.45 -13.94 -3.63
CA ALA A 448 20.87 -13.15 -4.71
C ALA A 448 20.31 -11.80 -4.23
N ILE A 449 20.07 -11.64 -2.93
CA ILE A 449 19.67 -10.35 -2.35
C ILE A 449 20.89 -9.59 -1.84
N VAL A 450 21.77 -10.23 -1.09
CA VAL A 450 22.86 -9.54 -0.37
C VAL A 450 23.96 -9.05 -1.31
N VAL A 451 24.42 -9.90 -2.23
CA VAL A 451 25.57 -9.58 -3.09
C VAL A 451 25.27 -8.39 -4.01
N PRO A 452 24.12 -8.32 -4.73
CA PRO A 452 23.80 -7.14 -5.52
C PRO A 452 23.75 -5.86 -4.70
N ASN A 453 23.17 -5.90 -3.50
CA ASN A 453 23.04 -4.72 -2.66
C ASN A 453 24.41 -4.20 -2.15
N ILE A 454 25.34 -5.09 -1.80
CA ILE A 454 26.72 -4.69 -1.44
C ILE A 454 27.41 -4.00 -2.63
N LEU A 455 27.42 -4.67 -3.79
CA LEU A 455 28.09 -4.15 -4.98
C LEU A 455 27.48 -2.81 -5.43
N LEU A 456 26.15 -2.69 -5.37
CA LEU A 456 25.47 -1.45 -5.74
C LEU A 456 25.74 -0.32 -4.73
N SER A 457 25.79 -0.60 -3.43
CA SER A 457 26.09 0.41 -2.40
C SER A 457 27.48 0.99 -2.61
N VAL A 458 28.47 0.11 -2.83
CA VAL A 458 29.84 0.49 -3.14
C VAL A 458 29.89 1.29 -4.44
N ALA A 459 29.30 0.77 -5.52
CA ALA A 459 29.26 1.48 -6.80
C ALA A 459 28.60 2.85 -6.68
N SER A 460 27.52 2.98 -5.90
CA SER A 460 26.82 4.25 -5.68
C SER A 460 27.70 5.27 -4.93
N LEU A 461 28.43 4.83 -3.91
CA LEU A 461 29.33 5.68 -3.13
C LEU A 461 30.52 6.20 -3.94
N PHE A 462 31.10 5.38 -4.81
CA PHE A 462 32.32 5.75 -5.55
C PHE A 462 32.05 6.32 -6.95
N ALA A 463 31.04 5.83 -7.67
CA ALA A 463 30.81 6.24 -9.06
C ALA A 463 30.06 7.57 -9.17
N TYR A 464 28.96 7.75 -8.43
CA TYR A 464 28.11 8.94 -8.59
C TYR A 464 28.84 10.25 -8.29
N PRO A 465 29.61 10.39 -7.18
CA PRO A 465 30.31 11.64 -6.90
C PRO A 465 31.30 12.01 -8.01
N VAL A 466 32.04 11.03 -8.53
CA VAL A 466 33.03 11.24 -9.60
C VAL A 466 32.34 11.70 -10.89
N VAL A 467 31.26 11.03 -11.29
CA VAL A 467 30.52 11.41 -12.50
C VAL A 467 29.90 12.80 -12.35
N CYS A 468 29.26 13.09 -11.22
CA CYS A 468 28.65 14.40 -10.97
C CYS A 468 29.68 15.52 -10.98
N TYR A 469 30.80 15.33 -10.28
CA TYR A 469 31.85 16.33 -10.17
C TYR A 469 32.50 16.63 -11.53
N ARG A 470 32.79 15.59 -12.33
CA ARG A 470 33.36 15.76 -13.69
C ARG A 470 32.43 16.47 -14.67
N ILE A 471 31.11 16.36 -14.49
CA ILE A 471 30.11 17.09 -15.30
C ILE A 471 29.96 18.55 -14.81
N GLY A 472 30.66 18.93 -13.73
CA GLY A 472 30.70 20.28 -13.18
C GLY A 472 29.55 20.59 -12.23
N ILE A 473 29.07 19.58 -11.49
CA ILE A 473 28.22 19.77 -10.31
C ILE A 473 29.14 20.04 -9.12
N SER A 474 28.79 21.02 -8.26
CA SER A 474 29.57 21.30 -7.04
C SER A 474 29.86 20.04 -6.20
N ALA A 475 31.00 20.02 -5.50
CA ALA A 475 31.44 18.84 -4.77
C ALA A 475 30.44 18.38 -3.69
N GLN A 476 29.91 19.31 -2.87
CA GLN A 476 28.91 19.00 -1.84
C GLN A 476 27.63 18.39 -2.43
N ARG A 477 27.17 18.88 -3.58
CA ARG A 477 25.99 18.33 -4.25
C ARG A 477 26.29 17.01 -4.98
N SER A 478 27.51 16.82 -5.47
CA SER A 478 27.95 15.54 -6.04
C SER A 478 27.94 14.43 -4.99
N LEU A 479 28.36 14.72 -3.76
CA LEU A 479 28.27 13.80 -2.63
C LEU A 479 26.81 13.44 -2.29
N ALA A 480 25.85 14.34 -2.51
CA ALA A 480 24.44 14.05 -2.28
C ALA A 480 23.90 12.91 -3.18
N PHE A 481 24.49 12.70 -4.36
CA PHE A 481 24.09 11.61 -5.26
C PHE A 481 24.52 10.22 -4.78
N THR A 482 25.44 10.08 -3.81
CA THR A 482 25.82 8.77 -3.23
C THR A 482 24.63 8.00 -2.66
N SER A 483 23.64 8.72 -2.13
CA SER A 483 22.48 8.19 -1.43
C SER A 483 21.18 8.45 -2.19
N ARG A 484 21.28 8.64 -3.51
CA ARG A 484 20.15 9.03 -4.38
C ARG A 484 18.95 8.09 -4.37
N SER A 485 19.17 6.81 -4.04
CA SER A 485 18.17 5.76 -4.10
C SER A 485 17.82 5.22 -2.71
N LEU A 486 18.22 5.95 -1.66
CA LEU A 486 17.85 5.70 -0.28
C LEU A 486 16.58 6.44 0.10
N THR A 487 15.87 5.94 1.11
CA THR A 487 14.82 6.72 1.77
C THR A 487 15.44 7.93 2.44
N LEU A 488 14.72 9.05 2.50
CA LEU A 488 15.21 10.29 3.10
C LEU A 488 15.80 10.09 4.52
N ALA A 489 15.19 9.20 5.31
CA ALA A 489 15.66 8.86 6.65
C ALA A 489 17.07 8.25 6.65
N LEU A 490 17.41 7.40 5.67
CA LEU A 490 18.73 6.78 5.52
C LEU A 490 19.70 7.67 4.72
N ALA A 491 19.19 8.43 3.75
CA ALA A 491 19.99 9.27 2.87
C ALA A 491 20.59 10.48 3.59
N THR A 492 19.82 11.09 4.48
CA THR A 492 20.22 12.28 5.25
C THR A 492 21.47 12.05 6.10
N PRO A 493 21.53 11.04 6.99
CA PRO A 493 22.73 10.76 7.77
C PRO A 493 23.91 10.35 6.87
N ALA A 494 23.68 9.53 5.84
CA ALA A 494 24.76 9.10 4.94
C ALA A 494 25.44 10.27 4.23
N VAL A 495 24.66 11.20 3.67
CA VAL A 495 25.21 12.39 2.99
C VAL A 495 25.81 13.39 3.98
N ARG A 496 25.21 13.53 5.17
CA ARG A 496 25.77 14.39 6.22
C ARG A 496 27.15 13.89 6.66
N ASN A 497 27.33 12.57 6.82
CA ASN A 497 28.61 11.99 7.20
C ASN A 497 29.70 12.24 6.14
N LEU A 498 29.31 12.29 4.86
CA LEU A 498 30.20 12.66 3.77
C LEU A 498 30.45 14.18 3.67
N GLY A 499 29.63 15.02 4.32
CA GLY A 499 29.65 16.48 4.18
C GLY A 499 28.99 17.01 2.91
N GLY A 500 28.05 16.25 2.33
CA GLY A 500 27.26 16.67 1.18
C GLY A 500 26.02 17.49 1.54
N ASP A 501 25.35 18.01 0.52
CA ASP A 501 24.14 18.84 0.69
C ASP A 501 22.88 18.00 0.98
N VAL A 502 22.31 18.20 2.17
CA VAL A 502 21.10 17.50 2.65
C VAL A 502 19.86 17.89 1.84
N ASN A 503 19.80 19.11 1.30
CA ASN A 503 18.66 19.55 0.50
C ASN A 503 18.64 18.84 -0.87
N THR A 504 19.81 18.76 -1.53
CA THR A 504 19.97 18.04 -2.80
C THR A 504 19.63 16.56 -2.64
N VAL A 505 20.13 15.88 -1.60
CA VAL A 505 19.81 14.44 -1.43
C VAL A 505 18.32 14.24 -1.18
N ALA A 506 17.65 15.15 -0.45
CA ALA A 506 16.22 15.04 -0.25
C ALA A 506 15.44 15.09 -1.56
N ALA A 507 15.72 16.08 -2.42
CA ALA A 507 15.09 16.20 -3.73
C ALA A 507 15.36 14.98 -4.62
N VAL A 508 16.62 14.53 -4.68
CA VAL A 508 17.05 13.39 -5.51
C VAL A 508 16.45 12.06 -5.01
N ALA A 509 16.45 11.81 -3.70
CA ALA A 509 15.86 10.61 -3.09
C ALA A 509 14.36 10.49 -3.43
N ILE A 510 13.63 11.61 -3.26
CA ILE A 510 12.20 11.69 -3.55
C ILE A 510 11.95 11.42 -5.04
N LEU A 511 12.70 12.08 -5.92
CA LEU A 511 12.55 11.89 -7.37
C LEU A 511 12.86 10.44 -7.77
N SER A 512 13.76 9.73 -7.06
CA SER A 512 14.16 8.37 -7.43
C SER A 512 13.04 7.39 -7.13
N GLY A 513 12.38 7.56 -5.99
CA GLY A 513 11.18 6.80 -5.67
C GLY A 513 10.05 7.05 -6.68
N VAL A 514 9.84 8.30 -7.10
CA VAL A 514 8.84 8.65 -8.12
C VAL A 514 9.12 7.99 -9.46
N LEU A 515 10.34 8.14 -10.00
CA LEU A 515 10.68 7.48 -11.27
C LEU A 515 10.56 5.96 -11.15
N GLY A 516 10.99 5.39 -10.03
CA GLY A 516 10.78 3.99 -9.69
C GLY A 516 9.34 3.54 -9.91
N VAL A 517 8.38 4.27 -9.32
CA VAL A 517 6.97 3.92 -9.41
C VAL A 517 6.39 4.16 -10.81
N LEU A 518 6.78 5.24 -11.50
CA LEU A 518 6.22 5.61 -12.81
C LEU A 518 6.76 4.76 -13.97
N ILE A 519 8.07 4.52 -14.01
CA ILE A 519 8.75 3.88 -15.13
C ILE A 519 9.40 2.54 -14.79
N GLY A 520 9.61 2.21 -13.50
CA GLY A 520 10.36 1.01 -13.11
C GLY A 520 9.79 -0.30 -13.68
N ARG A 521 8.46 -0.48 -13.67
CA ARG A 521 7.82 -1.67 -14.27
C ARG A 521 8.01 -1.73 -15.78
N LYS A 522 7.92 -0.58 -16.47
CA LYS A 522 8.13 -0.49 -17.92
C LYS A 522 9.57 -0.79 -18.29
N VAL A 523 10.53 -0.32 -17.50
CA VAL A 523 11.95 -0.62 -17.67
C VAL A 523 12.20 -2.12 -17.50
N LEU A 524 11.68 -2.76 -16.45
CA LEU A 524 11.82 -4.21 -16.28
C LEU A 524 11.18 -5.03 -17.40
N ALA A 525 10.02 -4.59 -17.89
CA ALA A 525 9.37 -5.21 -19.05
C ALA A 525 10.22 -5.05 -20.33
N CYS A 526 10.81 -3.87 -20.56
CA CYS A 526 11.73 -3.62 -21.67
C CYS A 526 12.98 -4.51 -21.59
N LEU A 527 13.48 -4.77 -20.38
CA LEU A 527 14.59 -5.69 -20.12
C LEU A 527 14.21 -7.18 -20.20
N ARG A 528 12.94 -7.49 -20.52
CA ARG A 528 12.40 -8.84 -20.59
C ARG A 528 12.63 -9.63 -19.29
N ILE A 529 12.50 -8.95 -18.15
CA ILE A 529 12.47 -9.61 -16.85
C ILE A 529 11.07 -10.22 -16.67
N PRO A 530 10.96 -11.55 -16.48
CA PRO A 530 9.68 -12.22 -16.31
C PRO A 530 8.89 -11.66 -15.12
N GLU A 531 7.55 -11.71 -15.19
CA GLU A 531 6.70 -11.22 -14.09
C GLU A 531 6.78 -12.12 -12.85
N ASP A 532 7.10 -13.40 -13.04
CA ASP A 532 7.31 -14.41 -12.00
C ASP A 532 8.68 -14.32 -11.31
N ASP A 533 9.63 -13.53 -11.82
CA ASP A 533 10.93 -13.29 -11.18
C ASP A 533 10.82 -12.21 -10.08
N TYR A 534 10.14 -12.58 -8.99
CA TYR A 534 9.88 -11.70 -7.84
C TYR A 534 11.17 -11.28 -7.11
N VAL A 535 12.24 -12.07 -7.20
CA VAL A 535 13.56 -11.74 -6.60
C VAL A 535 14.22 -10.61 -7.36
N THR A 536 14.40 -10.72 -8.68
CA THR A 536 15.01 -9.66 -9.50
C THR A 536 14.20 -8.37 -9.40
N ARG A 537 12.87 -8.48 -9.48
CA ARG A 537 11.96 -7.32 -9.37
C ARG A 537 12.07 -6.69 -7.98
N GLY A 538 12.02 -7.48 -6.92
CA GLY A 538 12.12 -7.02 -5.54
C GLY A 538 13.43 -6.28 -5.27
N VAL A 539 14.58 -6.92 -5.57
CA VAL A 539 15.90 -6.31 -5.36
C VAL A 539 16.05 -5.02 -6.16
N THR A 540 15.63 -5.02 -7.43
CA THR A 540 15.74 -3.85 -8.31
C THR A 540 14.92 -2.68 -7.80
N PHE A 541 13.67 -2.88 -7.40
CA PHE A 541 12.83 -1.83 -6.83
C PHE A 541 13.33 -1.37 -5.46
N GLY A 542 13.73 -2.29 -4.58
CA GLY A 542 14.25 -1.96 -3.25
C GLY A 542 15.48 -1.05 -3.31
N ALA A 543 16.42 -1.35 -4.21
CA ALA A 543 17.67 -0.62 -4.32
C ALA A 543 17.59 0.68 -5.15
N ASN A 544 16.60 0.83 -6.06
CA ASN A 544 16.50 2.00 -6.95
C ASN A 544 15.33 2.96 -6.61
N ALA A 545 14.24 2.43 -6.05
CA ALA A 545 12.98 3.15 -5.82
C ALA A 545 12.60 3.25 -4.33
N SER A 546 13.42 2.67 -3.45
CA SER A 546 13.25 2.67 -2.00
C SER A 546 11.83 2.25 -1.58
N ALA A 547 11.31 2.83 -0.50
CA ALA A 547 10.03 2.45 0.09
C ALA A 547 8.82 2.81 -0.79
N LEU A 548 8.93 3.80 -1.70
CA LEU A 548 7.88 4.09 -2.68
C LEU A 548 7.73 2.95 -3.70
N GLY A 549 8.85 2.38 -4.16
CA GLY A 549 8.85 1.18 -4.99
C GLY A 549 8.29 -0.04 -4.26
N THR A 550 8.67 -0.21 -2.99
CA THR A 550 8.12 -1.27 -2.14
C THR A 550 6.61 -1.10 -1.94
N ALA A 551 6.12 0.13 -1.75
CA ALA A 551 4.69 0.41 -1.62
C ALA A 551 3.88 0.04 -2.87
N LEU A 552 4.46 0.25 -4.06
CA LEU A 552 3.88 -0.24 -5.30
C LEU A 552 3.82 -1.77 -5.32
N LEU A 553 4.92 -2.44 -4.96
CA LEU A 553 5.00 -3.90 -4.93
C LEU A 553 4.06 -4.52 -3.91
N LEU A 554 3.82 -3.89 -2.75
CA LEU A 554 2.85 -4.39 -1.77
C LEU A 554 1.45 -4.60 -2.36
N ARG A 555 1.10 -3.86 -3.42
CA ARG A 555 -0.18 -3.99 -4.11
C ARG A 555 -0.14 -4.99 -5.26
N VAL A 556 0.93 -4.97 -6.06
CA VAL A 556 0.99 -5.75 -7.31
C VAL A 556 1.66 -7.12 -7.15
N ASP A 557 2.59 -7.27 -6.22
CA ASP A 557 3.38 -8.47 -5.97
C ASP A 557 3.97 -8.47 -4.53
N PRO A 558 3.22 -8.98 -3.53
CA PRO A 558 3.65 -8.99 -2.13
C PRO A 558 4.95 -9.78 -1.86
N ARG A 559 5.26 -10.80 -2.68
CA ARG A 559 6.53 -11.56 -2.58
C ARG A 559 7.70 -10.67 -2.95
N ALA A 560 7.62 -10.01 -4.10
CA ALA A 560 8.63 -9.02 -4.50
C ALA A 560 8.72 -7.86 -3.51
N ALA A 561 7.61 -7.47 -2.86
CA ALA A 561 7.61 -6.43 -1.84
C ALA A 561 8.42 -6.81 -0.59
N ALA A 562 8.35 -8.07 -0.14
CA ALA A 562 9.15 -8.56 0.97
C ALA A 562 10.66 -8.50 0.65
N ILE A 563 11.04 -8.93 -0.54
CA ILE A 563 12.42 -8.86 -1.03
C ILE A 563 12.87 -7.40 -1.20
N SER A 564 11.99 -6.55 -1.73
CA SER A 564 12.24 -5.11 -1.90
C SER A 564 12.47 -4.41 -0.56
N SER A 565 11.71 -4.77 0.48
CA SER A 565 11.87 -4.23 1.83
C SER A 565 13.24 -4.56 2.40
N LEU A 566 13.66 -5.83 2.27
CA LEU A 566 14.99 -6.28 2.71
C LEU A 566 16.10 -5.61 1.90
N ALA A 567 15.98 -5.57 0.56
CA ALA A 567 16.97 -4.95 -0.31
C ALA A 567 17.14 -3.45 -0.02
N MET A 568 16.04 -2.70 0.14
CA MET A 568 16.09 -1.29 0.52
C MET A 568 16.79 -1.10 1.87
N GLY A 569 16.42 -1.89 2.88
CA GLY A 569 17.02 -1.81 4.21
C GLY A 569 18.52 -2.14 4.20
N LEU A 570 18.91 -3.15 3.43
CA LEU A 570 20.29 -3.58 3.29
C LEU A 570 21.15 -2.56 2.53
N PHE A 571 20.67 -2.08 1.37
CA PHE A 571 21.33 -1.03 0.60
C PHE A 571 21.54 0.25 1.44
N GLY A 572 20.52 0.63 2.21
CA GLY A 572 20.60 1.73 3.17
C GLY A 572 21.59 1.51 4.29
N ALA A 573 21.53 0.35 4.95
CA ALA A 573 22.41 0.02 6.05
C ALA A 573 23.89 -0.01 5.62
N ILE A 574 24.18 -0.61 4.47
CA ILE A 574 25.54 -0.66 3.92
C ILE A 574 26.01 0.75 3.58
N THR A 575 25.19 1.56 2.89
CA THR A 575 25.57 2.92 2.50
C THR A 575 25.84 3.80 3.73
N VAL A 576 24.96 3.76 4.75
CA VAL A 576 25.16 4.50 6.00
C VAL A 576 26.40 4.01 6.74
N ALA A 577 26.61 2.69 6.83
CA ALA A 577 27.79 2.12 7.49
C ALA A 577 29.09 2.58 6.82
N PHE A 578 29.19 2.47 5.49
CA PHE A 578 30.37 2.90 4.74
C PHE A 578 30.59 4.42 4.84
N SER A 579 29.52 5.22 4.77
CA SER A 579 29.61 6.67 4.94
C SER A 579 30.02 7.10 6.37
N SER A 580 29.93 6.22 7.36
CA SER A 580 30.31 6.51 8.75
C SER A 580 31.76 6.11 9.06
N VAL A 581 32.44 5.41 8.16
CA VAL A 581 33.83 4.92 8.37
C VAL A 581 34.81 6.00 7.89
N PRO A 582 35.63 6.62 8.77
CA PRO A 582 36.44 7.79 8.41
C PRO A 582 37.39 7.58 7.21
N PRO A 583 38.09 6.43 7.06
CA PRO A 583 38.89 6.17 5.87
C PRO A 583 38.07 6.21 4.57
N MET A 584 36.85 5.66 4.58
CA MET A 584 35.98 5.67 3.40
C MET A 584 35.50 7.08 3.08
N VAL A 585 35.15 7.86 4.11
CA VAL A 585 34.76 9.27 3.97
C VAL A 585 35.87 10.08 3.29
N HIS A 586 37.13 9.91 3.75
CA HIS A 586 38.29 10.61 3.20
C HIS A 586 38.50 10.28 1.71
N ILE A 587 38.44 8.99 1.35
CA ILE A 587 38.54 8.55 -0.04
C ILE A 587 37.41 9.17 -0.87
N ILE A 588 36.17 9.14 -0.42
CA ILE A 588 35.03 9.66 -1.20
C ILE A 588 35.11 11.19 -1.35
N ARG A 589 35.59 11.91 -0.33
CA ARG A 589 35.75 13.38 -0.39
C ARG A 589 36.89 13.81 -1.29
N SER A 590 38.03 13.09 -1.28
CA SER A 590 39.13 13.34 -2.21
C SER A 590 38.72 13.17 -3.68
N LEU A 591 37.79 12.25 -3.99
CA LEU A 591 37.27 12.03 -5.36
C LEU A 591 36.52 13.25 -5.93
N VAL A 592 36.07 14.17 -5.08
CA VAL A 592 35.38 15.41 -5.48
C VAL A 592 36.19 16.67 -5.15
N GLY A 593 37.48 16.52 -4.83
CA GLY A 593 38.40 17.63 -4.59
C GLY A 593 38.11 18.45 -3.32
N LEU A 594 37.48 17.85 -2.31
CA LEU A 594 37.19 18.50 -1.03
C LEU A 594 38.29 18.33 0.04
N GLU A 595 39.31 17.51 -0.24
CA GLU A 595 40.40 17.18 0.68
C GLU A 595 41.73 17.05 -0.05
#